data_AF-A0A238JCP9-F1
#
_entry.id   AF-A0A238JCP9-F1
#
_cell.length_a   1.000
_cell.length_b   1.000
_cell.length_c   1.000
_cell.angle_alpha   90.00
_cell.angle_beta   90.00
_cell.angle_gamma   90.00
#
_symmetry.space_group_name_H-M   'P 1'
#
loop_
_entity.id
_entity.type
_entity.pdbx_description
1 polymer ?
#
loop_
_entity_poly.entity_id
_entity_poly.type
_entity_poly.pdbx_seq_one_letter_code
_entity_poly.pdbx_strand_id
1 'polypeptide(L)'
;MTAICPQESAAEGFNGTEFLQRSADRQRAYISTQLVMASSIAARIKPAMADCIGSAFFDGTGLSETGFETSIERIREFNDYHPSSVLVVVIESQCGPFN
;
A
#
# COMPACT_ATOMS: atom_id res chain seq x y z
N MET A 1 0.35 -28.32 16.75
CA MET A 1 1.36 -28.09 15.69
C MET A 1 0.89 -26.91 14.88
N THR A 2 1.55 -25.76 15.03
CA THR A 2 1.28 -24.58 14.21
C THR A 2 1.98 -24.81 12.88
N ALA A 3 1.22 -25.08 11.83
CA ALA A 3 1.77 -25.11 10.48
C ALA A 3 2.20 -23.68 10.13
N ILE A 4 3.52 -23.45 10.09
CA ILE A 4 4.08 -22.29 9.41
C ILE A 4 3.89 -22.60 7.94
N CYS A 5 2.94 -21.95 7.28
CA CYS A 5 2.85 -21.91 5.84
C CYS A 5 3.80 -20.81 5.38
N PRO A 6 5.07 -21.10 5.01
CA PRO A 6 5.89 -20.09 4.38
C PRO A 6 5.12 -19.61 3.15
N GLN A 7 4.85 -18.31 3.06
CA GLN A 7 4.46 -17.74 1.78
C GLN A 7 5.65 -18.01 0.87
N GLU A 8 5.49 -18.92 -0.09
CA GLU A 8 6.47 -19.05 -1.17
C GLU A 8 6.68 -17.65 -1.73
N SER A 9 7.94 -17.20 -1.69
CA SER A 9 8.42 -16.00 -2.38
C SER A 9 8.38 -16.24 -3.89
N ALA A 10 7.21 -16.53 -4.45
CA ALA A 10 6.93 -16.42 -5.88
C ALA A 10 6.71 -14.94 -6.23
N ALA A 11 7.56 -14.05 -5.69
CA ALA A 11 7.56 -12.62 -5.99
C ALA A 11 8.12 -12.33 -7.40
N GLU A 12 8.76 -13.31 -8.03
CA GLU A 12 9.07 -13.25 -9.46
C GLU A 12 7.75 -13.20 -10.25
N GLY A 13 7.39 -12.00 -10.70
CA GLY A 13 6.26 -11.76 -11.60
C GLY A 13 5.14 -10.89 -11.02
N PHE A 14 5.06 -10.67 -9.70
CA PHE A 14 3.99 -9.82 -9.13
C PHE A 14 4.34 -8.32 -9.19
N ASN A 15 4.12 -7.72 -10.36
CA ASN A 15 4.27 -6.28 -10.60
C ASN A 15 2.91 -5.56 -10.66
N GLY A 16 2.95 -4.25 -10.89
CA GLY A 16 1.75 -3.44 -11.09
C GLY A 16 0.87 -3.94 -12.23
N THR A 17 1.44 -4.45 -13.33
CA THR A 17 0.67 -5.03 -14.44
C THR A 17 -0.18 -6.21 -13.98
N GLU A 18 0.40 -7.18 -13.26
CA GLU A 18 -0.34 -8.33 -12.70
C GLU A 18 -1.35 -7.89 -11.63
N PHE A 19 -0.99 -6.90 -10.81
CA PHE A 19 -1.89 -6.36 -9.81
C PHE A 19 -3.14 -5.69 -10.41
N LEU A 20 -2.95 -4.91 -11.48
CA LEU A 20 -4.01 -4.16 -12.14
C LEU A 20 -5.06 -5.06 -12.83
N GLN A 21 -4.73 -6.34 -13.09
CA GLN A 21 -5.68 -7.33 -13.61
C GLN A 21 -6.65 -7.88 -12.55
N ARG A 22 -6.39 -7.65 -11.25
CA ARG A 22 -7.25 -8.10 -10.16
C ARG A 22 -8.54 -7.29 -10.09
N SER A 23 -9.58 -7.85 -9.46
CA SER A 23 -10.81 -7.08 -9.19
C SER A 23 -10.53 -5.86 -8.29
N ALA A 24 -11.34 -4.82 -8.42
CA ALA A 24 -11.23 -3.61 -7.61
C ALA A 24 -11.24 -3.92 -6.10
N ASP A 25 -12.06 -4.87 -5.65
CA ASP A 25 -12.09 -5.29 -4.24
C ASP A 25 -10.76 -5.87 -3.77
N ARG A 26 -10.11 -6.70 -4.60
CA ARG A 26 -8.79 -7.28 -4.28
C ARG A 26 -7.70 -6.21 -4.29
N GLN A 27 -7.81 -5.22 -5.18
CA GLN A 27 -6.89 -4.09 -5.21
C GLN A 27 -7.04 -3.22 -3.96
N ARG A 28 -8.28 -2.86 -3.59
CA ARG A 28 -8.59 -2.11 -2.36
C ARG A 28 -8.09 -2.82 -1.12
N ALA A 29 -8.39 -4.12 -0.99
CA ALA A 29 -7.95 -4.91 0.16
C ALA A 29 -6.41 -4.94 0.28
N TYR A 30 -5.71 -5.11 -0.84
CA TYR A 30 -4.24 -5.07 -0.86
C TYR A 30 -3.71 -3.70 -0.45
N ILE A 31 -4.17 -2.61 -1.09
CA ILE A 31 -3.72 -1.24 -0.81
C ILE A 31 -3.98 -0.87 0.64
N SER A 32 -5.19 -1.12 1.14
CA SER A 32 -5.57 -0.88 2.52
C SER A 32 -4.63 -1.61 3.50
N THR A 33 -4.35 -2.89 3.24
CA THR A 33 -3.43 -3.68 4.08
C THR A 33 -2.02 -3.09 4.10
N GLN A 34 -1.48 -2.69 2.94
CA GLN A 34 -0.16 -2.08 2.86
C GLN A 34 -0.09 -0.74 3.59
N LEU A 35 -1.12 0.11 3.43
CA LEU A 35 -1.20 1.41 4.12
C LEU A 35 -1.34 1.26 5.63
N VAL A 36 -2.11 0.28 6.11
CA VAL A 36 -2.23 -0.03 7.54
C VAL A 36 -0.89 -0.50 8.11
N MET A 37 -0.17 -1.36 7.39
CA MET A 37 1.17 -1.78 7.81
C MET A 37 2.14 -0.60 7.86
N ALA A 38 2.16 0.24 6.82
CA ALA A 38 3.01 1.43 6.76
C ALA A 38 2.67 2.43 7.87
N SER A 39 1.40 2.70 8.13
CA SER A 39 0.94 3.54 9.25
C SER A 39 1.35 2.97 10.61
N SER A 40 1.24 1.65 10.78
CA SER A 40 1.66 0.97 12.02
C SER A 40 3.17 1.07 12.27
N ILE A 41 3.98 0.98 11.22
CA ILE A 41 5.43 1.20 11.30
C ILE A 41 5.71 2.66 11.62
N ALA A 42 5.09 3.58 10.87
CA ALA A 42 5.23 5.03 11.07
C ALA A 42 4.86 5.46 12.50
N ALA A 43 3.83 4.86 13.10
CA ALA A 43 3.43 5.16 14.47
C ALA A 43 4.53 4.88 15.51
N ARG A 44 5.51 4.02 15.17
CA ARG A 44 6.65 3.70 16.04
C ARG A 44 7.86 4.61 15.82
N ILE A 45 8.09 5.05 14.58
CA ILE A 45 9.33 5.75 14.22
C ILE A 45 9.12 7.23 13.92
N LYS A 46 7.93 7.62 13.46
CA LYS A 46 7.58 8.98 13.03
C LYS A 46 6.06 9.20 13.17
N PRO A 47 5.53 9.40 14.39
CA PRO A 47 4.09 9.43 14.65
C PRO A 47 3.29 10.40 13.75
N ALA A 48 3.84 11.58 13.47
CA ALA A 48 3.22 12.56 12.56
C ALA A 48 2.98 12.01 11.13
N MET A 49 3.81 11.08 10.66
CA MET A 49 3.60 10.41 9.38
C MET A 49 2.44 9.43 9.46
N ALA A 50 2.24 8.74 10.59
CA ALA A 50 1.10 7.85 10.78
C ALA A 50 -0.23 8.63 10.72
N ASP A 51 -0.27 9.80 11.36
CA ASP A 51 -1.40 10.73 11.30
C ASP A 51 -1.66 11.20 9.86
N CYS A 52 -0.59 11.56 9.13
CA CYS A 52 -0.70 11.91 7.72
C CYS A 52 -1.27 10.77 6.87
N ILE A 53 -0.75 9.54 7.02
CA ILE A 53 -1.26 8.37 6.26
C ILE A 53 -2.74 8.16 6.57
N GLY A 54 -3.13 8.25 7.85
CA GLY A 54 -4.52 8.15 8.28
C GLY A 54 -5.40 9.20 7.59
N SER A 55 -5.00 10.47 7.62
CA SER A 55 -5.76 11.58 7.04
C SER A 55 -5.78 11.59 5.51
N ALA A 56 -4.71 11.15 4.86
CA ALA A 56 -4.57 11.24 3.42
C ALA A 56 -5.28 10.09 2.68
N PHE A 57 -5.30 8.90 3.28
CA PHE A 57 -5.79 7.69 2.60
C PHE A 57 -7.05 7.09 3.21
N PHE A 58 -7.50 7.50 4.39
CA PHE A 58 -8.65 6.89 5.07
C PHE A 58 -9.72 7.93 5.41
N ASP A 59 -10.99 7.52 5.38
CA ASP A 59 -12.15 8.39 5.68
C ASP A 59 -12.91 8.00 6.96
N GLY A 60 -12.31 7.15 7.79
CA GLY A 60 -12.91 6.63 9.02
C GLY A 60 -13.76 5.37 8.83
N THR A 61 -14.11 5.00 7.59
CA THR A 61 -14.78 3.72 7.27
C THR A 61 -13.86 2.73 6.57
N GLY A 62 -12.78 3.22 5.96
CA GLY A 62 -11.76 2.41 5.31
C GLY A 62 -10.87 3.26 4.42
N LEU A 63 -10.27 2.62 3.42
CA LEU A 63 -9.55 3.29 2.35
C LEU A 63 -10.52 4.21 1.60
N SER A 64 -10.22 5.51 1.59
CA SER A 64 -11.02 6.52 0.89
C SER A 64 -10.93 6.32 -0.62
N GLU A 65 -11.92 6.83 -1.37
CA GLU A 65 -11.90 6.75 -2.83
C GLU A 65 -10.68 7.47 -3.41
N THR A 66 -10.41 8.69 -2.96
CA THR A 66 -9.22 9.45 -3.38
C THR A 66 -7.92 8.71 -3.07
N GLY A 67 -7.83 8.07 -1.90
CA GLY A 67 -6.66 7.27 -1.52
C GLY A 67 -6.48 6.03 -2.41
N PHE A 68 -7.57 5.38 -2.79
CA PHE A 68 -7.58 4.27 -3.73
C PHE A 68 -7.17 4.70 -5.15
N GLU A 69 -7.83 5.73 -5.69
CA GLU A 69 -7.55 6.24 -7.04
C GLU A 69 -6.10 6.71 -7.18
N THR A 70 -5.62 7.50 -6.23
CA THR A 70 -4.22 7.97 -6.23
C THR A 70 -3.23 6.80 -6.23
N SER A 71 -3.52 5.77 -5.44
CA SER A 71 -2.68 4.56 -5.39
C SER A 71 -2.69 3.80 -6.71
N ILE A 72 -3.87 3.63 -7.33
CA ILE A 72 -4.03 2.93 -8.61
C ILE A 72 -3.36 3.68 -9.75
N GLU A 73 -3.49 5.00 -9.81
CA GLU A 73 -2.85 5.83 -10.82
C GLU A 73 -1.33 5.67 -10.79
N ARG A 74 -0.73 5.70 -9.60
CA ARG A 74 0.71 5.52 -9.45
C ARG A 74 1.16 4.11 -9.78
N ILE A 75 0.39 3.09 -9.39
CA ILE A 75 0.70 1.70 -9.79
C ILE A 75 0.58 1.53 -11.30
N ARG A 76 -0.33 2.25 -11.97
CA ARG A 76 -0.45 2.25 -13.44
C ARG A 76 0.74 2.93 -14.11
N GLU A 77 1.23 4.03 -13.54
CA GLU A 77 2.42 4.75 -14.03
C GLU A 77 3.69 3.92 -13.89
N PHE A 78 3.84 3.18 -12.78
CA PHE A 78 5.01 2.37 -12.45
C PHE A 78 4.68 0.86 -12.46
N ASN A 79 3.98 0.40 -13.49
CA ASN A 79 3.39 -0.94 -13.53
C ASN A 79 4.40 -2.10 -13.64
N ASP A 80 5.66 -1.81 -14.00
CA ASP A 80 6.74 -2.79 -14.01
C ASP A 80 7.32 -3.08 -12.62
N TYR A 81 6.98 -2.25 -11.61
CA TYR A 81 7.45 -2.40 -10.25
C TYR A 81 6.46 -3.16 -9.37
N HIS A 82 6.96 -3.71 -8.27
CA HIS A 82 6.10 -4.33 -7.27
C HIS A 82 5.17 -3.28 -6.63
N PRO A 83 3.84 -3.53 -6.52
CA PRO A 83 2.89 -2.52 -6.06
C PRO A 83 3.20 -1.92 -4.69
N SER A 84 3.72 -2.71 -3.74
CA SER A 84 4.10 -2.19 -2.42
C SER A 84 5.24 -1.16 -2.49
N SER A 85 6.21 -1.33 -3.39
CA SER A 85 7.29 -0.37 -3.59
C SER A 85 6.75 0.95 -4.13
N VAL A 86 5.80 0.89 -5.06
CA VAL A 86 5.11 2.09 -5.56
C VAL A 86 4.33 2.77 -4.43
N LEU A 87 3.59 2.02 -3.61
CA LEU A 87 2.84 2.58 -2.48
C LEU A 87 3.73 3.28 -1.45
N VAL A 88 4.93 2.76 -1.18
CA VAL A 88 5.91 3.46 -0.32
C VAL A 88 6.24 4.83 -0.91
N VAL A 89 6.52 4.90 -2.22
CA VAL A 89 6.78 6.19 -2.90
C VAL A 89 5.57 7.12 -2.83
N VAL A 90 4.34 6.60 -2.99
CA VAL A 90 3.13 7.42 -2.84
C VAL A 90 3.04 8.01 -1.43
N ILE A 91 3.25 7.20 -0.40
CA ILE A 91 3.28 7.66 1.00
C ILE A 91 4.35 8.71 1.18
N GLU A 92 5.58 8.47 0.73
CA GLU A 92 6.68 9.42 0.92
C GLU A 92 6.46 10.74 0.19
N SER A 93 5.80 10.70 -0.97
CA SER A 93 5.45 11.91 -1.73
C SER A 93 4.41 12.79 -1.03
N GLN A 94 3.52 12.20 -0.22
CA GLN A 94 2.44 12.92 0.47
C GLN A 94 2.78 13.26 1.92
N CYS A 95 3.47 12.35 2.61
CA CYS A 95 3.71 12.41 4.05
C CYS A 95 5.18 12.64 4.44
N GLY A 96 6.06 12.85 3.45
CA GLY A 96 7.50 12.99 3.65
C GLY A 96 8.22 11.65 3.77
N PRO A 97 9.56 11.62 3.82
CA PRO A 97 10.31 10.36 3.84
C PRO A 97 10.23 9.63 5.18
N PHE A 98 10.48 8.32 5.19
CA PHE A 98 10.52 7.51 6.42
C PHE A 98 11.78 7.74 7.29
N ASN A 99 12.81 8.40 6.75
CA ASN A 99 14.08 8.69 7.42
C ASN A 99 14.09 10.02 8.21
#